data_AF-A0A803QQR5-F1
#
_entry.id   AF-A0A803QQR5-F1
#
_cell.length_a   1.000
_cell.length_b   1.000
_cell.length_c   1.000
_cell.angle_alpha   90.00
_cell.angle_beta   90.00
_cell.angle_gamma   90.00
#
_symmetry.space_group_name_H-M   'P 1'
#
loop_
_entity.id
_entity.type
_entity.pdbx_description
1 polymer ?
#
loop_
_entity_poly.entity_id
_entity_poly.type
_entity_poly.pdbx_seq_one_letter_code
_entity_poly.pdbx_strand_id
1 'polypeptide(L)'
;MLIHCILQDNVFVTVVASIQYRAIAEKASDAFYKLSNTRAQIQSYVFDVIRASVPKLDLDSTFEQKNDIAKAVEEELEKAMSHYGFEIVQTLIVDIEPDERVKRAMNEINAAARMRVAANEKAEAEKILQIKRAEGDAESKYLAGLGIARQRQAIVDGLRDSVLAFSSNVPGTSSKDVMDMVLVTQYFDTMKEIGASSKTNSVFIPHGPGVVRDVASQIRDGFIQANVN
;
A
#
# COMPACT_ATOMS: atom_id res chain seq x y z
N MET A 1 -4.12 46.07 -3.09
CA MET A 1 -5.29 46.41 -3.93
C MET A 1 -6.00 45.11 -4.29
N LEU A 2 -7.33 45.11 -4.34
CA LEU A 2 -8.14 43.95 -4.73
C LEU A 2 -8.68 44.16 -6.15
N ILE A 3 -8.53 43.17 -7.01
CA ILE A 3 -8.96 43.24 -8.42
C ILE A 3 -9.78 42.00 -8.74
N HIS A 4 -11.01 42.20 -9.20
CA HIS A 4 -11.87 41.10 -9.64
C HIS A 4 -11.73 40.90 -11.15
N CYS A 5 -11.38 39.68 -11.56
CA CYS A 5 -11.23 39.29 -12.96
C CYS A 5 -11.86 37.92 -13.21
N ILE A 6 -12.20 37.66 -14.47
CA ILE A 6 -12.67 36.37 -14.95
C ILE A 6 -11.53 35.77 -15.77
N LEU A 7 -11.15 34.54 -15.45
CA LEU A 7 -10.13 33.78 -16.16
C LEU A 7 -10.66 33.16 -17.45
N GLN A 8 -9.77 32.57 -18.25
CA GLN A 8 -10.12 31.91 -19.51
C GLN A 8 -11.10 30.74 -19.30
N ASP A 9 -10.96 30.03 -18.20
CA ASP A 9 -11.82 28.93 -17.73
C ASP A 9 -13.13 29.40 -17.09
N ASN A 10 -13.48 30.68 -17.23
CA ASN A 10 -14.68 31.31 -16.69
C ASN A 10 -14.76 31.26 -15.15
N VAL A 11 -13.62 31.20 -14.47
CA VAL A 11 -13.52 31.29 -13.01
C VAL A 11 -13.38 32.74 -12.57
N PHE A 12 -14.18 33.14 -11.59
CA PHE A 12 -14.03 34.43 -10.91
C PHE A 12 -12.91 34.35 -9.89
N VAL A 13 -11.94 35.28 -10.01
CA VAL A 13 -10.81 35.40 -9.09
C VAL A 13 -10.66 36.81 -8.57
N THR A 14 -10.20 36.92 -7.33
CA THR A 14 -9.79 38.16 -6.69
C THR A 14 -8.28 38.17 -6.55
N VAL A 15 -7.62 39.05 -7.28
CA VAL A 15 -6.16 39.22 -7.25
C VAL A 15 -5.81 40.31 -6.26
N VAL A 16 -4.92 39.99 -5.32
CA VAL A 16 -4.37 40.92 -4.34
C VAL A 16 -2.96 41.32 -4.78
N ALA A 17 -2.81 42.58 -5.20
CA ALA A 17 -1.50 43.12 -5.61
C ALA A 17 -1.00 44.17 -4.61
N SER A 18 0.31 44.17 -4.38
CA SER A 18 1.03 45.17 -3.59
C SER A 18 2.11 45.81 -4.45
N ILE A 19 2.10 47.14 -4.53
CA ILE A 19 3.06 47.92 -5.30
C ILE A 19 3.80 48.84 -4.35
N GLN A 20 5.13 48.80 -4.41
CA GLN A 20 6.00 49.75 -3.73
C GLN A 20 6.49 50.77 -4.75
N TYR A 21 6.31 52.04 -4.44
CA TYR A 21 6.73 53.14 -5.29
C TYR A 21 7.33 54.26 -4.45
N ARG A 22 8.24 55.03 -5.07
CA ARG A 22 8.93 56.15 -4.46
C ARG A 22 9.00 57.31 -5.45
N ALA A 23 8.90 58.55 -4.94
CA ALA A 23 9.13 59.74 -5.76
C ALA A 23 10.63 59.96 -5.96
N ILE A 24 11.05 60.25 -7.19
CA ILE A 24 12.44 60.56 -7.51
C ILE A 24 12.75 61.97 -7.01
N ALA A 25 13.82 62.14 -6.23
CA ALA A 25 14.17 63.41 -5.60
C ALA A 25 14.36 64.55 -6.63
N GLU A 26 14.95 64.25 -7.79
CA GLU A 26 15.19 65.21 -8.88
C GLU A 26 13.89 65.70 -9.56
N LYS A 27 12.81 64.92 -9.50
CA LYS A 27 11.50 65.22 -10.10
C LYS A 27 10.40 65.39 -9.05
N ALA A 28 10.77 65.75 -7.82
CA ALA A 28 9.83 65.88 -6.72
C ALA A 28 8.74 66.93 -6.97
N SER A 29 9.07 68.04 -7.64
CA SER A 29 8.11 69.06 -8.07
C SER A 29 7.09 68.50 -9.07
N ASP A 30 7.56 67.75 -10.06
CA ASP A 30 6.72 67.11 -11.07
C ASP A 30 5.79 66.08 -10.44
N ALA A 31 6.31 65.24 -9.56
CA ALA A 31 5.55 64.22 -8.84
C ALA A 31 4.43 64.82 -7.97
N PHE A 32 4.65 66.01 -7.40
CA PHE A 32 3.69 66.68 -6.54
C PHE A 32 2.64 67.49 -7.31
N TYR A 33 3.01 68.12 -8.42
CA TYR A 33 2.11 69.03 -9.16
C TYR A 33 1.43 68.40 -10.39
N LYS A 34 1.98 67.34 -10.98
CA LYS A 34 1.41 66.74 -12.21
C LYS A 34 0.24 65.78 -11.96
N LEU A 35 0.12 65.21 -10.75
CA LEU A 35 -0.93 64.25 -10.42
C LEU A 35 -1.76 64.70 -9.23
N SER A 36 -3.08 64.79 -9.42
CA SER A 36 -4.03 65.10 -8.35
C SER A 36 -4.13 63.96 -7.32
N ASN A 37 -4.09 62.71 -7.77
CA ASN A 37 -4.11 61.53 -6.89
C ASN A 37 -3.27 60.39 -7.46
N THR A 38 -2.02 60.31 -7.03
CA THR A 38 -1.06 59.28 -7.45
C THR A 38 -1.56 57.87 -7.16
N ARG A 39 -2.15 57.64 -5.98
CA ARG A 39 -2.60 56.30 -5.58
C ARG A 39 -3.71 55.81 -6.50
N ALA A 40 -4.72 56.63 -6.76
CA ALA A 40 -5.81 56.26 -7.65
C ALA A 40 -5.32 55.99 -9.08
N GLN A 41 -4.38 56.80 -9.58
CA GLN A 41 -3.83 56.60 -10.92
C GLN A 41 -3.07 55.27 -11.03
N ILE A 42 -2.18 54.98 -10.09
CA ILE A 42 -1.44 53.71 -10.04
C ILE A 42 -2.41 52.53 -9.98
N GLN A 43 -3.46 52.63 -9.16
CA GLN A 43 -4.49 51.59 -9.06
C GLN A 43 -5.19 51.32 -10.40
N SER A 44 -5.55 52.37 -11.14
CA SER A 44 -6.19 52.24 -12.46
C SER A 44 -5.29 51.57 -13.50
N TYR A 45 -4.01 51.94 -13.56
CA TYR A 45 -3.05 51.30 -14.48
C TYR A 45 -2.86 49.82 -14.17
N VAL A 46 -2.69 49.49 -12.89
CA VAL A 46 -2.52 48.10 -12.47
C VAL A 46 -3.79 47.30 -12.74
N PHE A 47 -4.97 47.89 -12.56
CA PHE A 47 -6.25 47.26 -12.91
C PHE A 47 -6.32 46.94 -14.41
N ASP A 48 -5.91 47.87 -15.27
CA ASP A 48 -5.92 47.68 -16.73
C ASP A 48 -4.97 46.55 -17.16
N VAL A 49 -3.73 46.54 -16.66
CA VAL A 49 -2.74 45.51 -16.98
C VAL A 49 -3.18 44.12 -16.50
N ILE A 50 -3.66 44.02 -15.26
CA ILE A 50 -4.15 42.75 -14.71
C ILE A 50 -5.36 42.25 -15.50
N ARG A 51 -6.30 43.14 -15.85
CA ARG A 51 -7.47 42.79 -16.66
C ARG A 51 -7.13 42.42 -18.11
N ALA A 52 -6.01 42.88 -18.64
CA ALA A 52 -5.56 42.52 -19.99
C ALA A 52 -4.77 41.19 -20.02
N SER A 53 -4.08 40.85 -18.93
CA SER A 53 -3.18 39.69 -18.86
C SER A 53 -3.81 38.46 -18.22
N VAL A 54 -4.54 38.62 -17.11
CA VAL A 54 -5.09 37.50 -16.32
C VAL A 54 -6.15 36.70 -17.08
N PRO A 55 -7.10 37.29 -17.83
CA PRO A 55 -8.13 36.51 -18.54
C PRO A 55 -7.62 35.59 -19.66
N LYS A 56 -6.35 35.69 -20.05
CA LYS A 56 -5.71 34.83 -21.07
C LYS A 56 -5.08 33.57 -20.47
N LEU A 57 -5.12 33.44 -19.14
CA LEU A 57 -4.53 32.34 -18.40
C LEU A 57 -5.64 31.52 -17.74
N ASP A 58 -5.37 30.23 -17.58
CA ASP A 58 -6.18 29.34 -16.74
C ASP A 58 -5.85 29.55 -15.26
N LEU A 59 -6.71 29.08 -14.34
CA LEU A 59 -6.48 29.26 -12.90
C LEU A 59 -5.13 28.73 -12.44
N ASP A 60 -4.80 27.49 -12.81
CA ASP A 60 -3.54 26.84 -12.44
C ASP A 60 -2.32 27.60 -13.01
N SER A 61 -2.37 27.97 -14.30
CA SER A 61 -1.31 28.76 -14.94
C SER A 61 -1.15 30.14 -14.30
N THR A 62 -2.22 30.75 -13.82
CA THR A 62 -2.18 32.04 -13.12
C THR A 62 -1.48 31.91 -11.77
N PHE A 63 -1.64 30.77 -11.07
CA PHE A 63 -0.90 30.50 -9.84
C PHE A 63 0.60 30.24 -10.09
N GLU A 64 0.94 29.54 -11.18
CA GLU A 64 2.33 29.28 -11.55
C GLU A 64 3.06 30.53 -12.04
N GLN A 65 2.39 31.36 -12.85
CA GLN A 65 2.96 32.53 -13.50
C GLN A 65 2.78 33.84 -12.71
N LYS A 66 2.58 33.77 -11.38
CA LYS A 66 2.42 34.96 -10.51
C LYS A 66 3.55 35.98 -10.69
N ASN A 67 4.79 35.50 -10.82
CA ASN A 67 5.96 36.36 -11.01
C ASN A 67 5.98 37.03 -12.38
N ASP A 68 5.50 36.37 -13.42
CA ASP A 68 5.49 36.92 -14.77
C ASP A 68 4.41 37.99 -14.91
N ILE A 69 3.25 37.78 -14.30
CA ILE A 69 2.21 38.82 -14.20
C ILE A 69 2.72 40.02 -13.39
N ALA A 70 3.44 39.77 -12.28
CA ALA A 70 4.02 40.85 -11.47
C ALA A 70 5.04 41.68 -12.27
N LYS A 71 5.92 41.03 -13.05
CA LYS A 71 6.87 41.71 -13.94
C LYS A 71 6.18 42.49 -15.04
N ALA A 72 5.16 41.93 -15.69
CA ALA A 72 4.40 42.63 -16.71
C ALA A 72 3.73 43.90 -16.17
N VAL A 73 3.21 43.84 -14.95
CA VAL A 73 2.66 45.02 -14.25
C VAL A 73 3.75 46.02 -13.92
N GLU A 74 4.92 45.57 -13.46
CA GLU A 74 6.06 46.44 -13.14
C GLU A 74 6.56 47.21 -14.36
N GLU A 75 6.80 46.53 -15.49
CA GLU A 75 7.29 47.13 -16.73
C GLU A 75 6.33 48.18 -17.30
N GLU A 76 5.03 47.89 -17.33
CA GLU A 76 4.03 48.85 -17.82
C GLU A 76 3.85 50.03 -16.87
N LEU A 77 3.86 49.77 -15.56
CA LEU A 77 3.73 50.82 -14.55
C LEU A 77 4.96 51.74 -14.53
N GLU A 78 6.17 51.21 -14.69
CA GLU A 78 7.41 51.98 -14.75
C GLU A 78 7.43 52.93 -15.96
N LYS A 79 7.04 52.45 -17.15
CA LYS A 79 6.91 53.28 -18.35
C LYS A 79 5.94 54.44 -18.15
N ALA A 80 4.77 54.18 -17.57
CA ALA A 80 3.76 55.20 -17.35
C ALA A 80 4.15 56.19 -16.24
N MET A 81 4.69 55.69 -15.12
CA MET A 81 4.93 56.48 -13.90
C MET A 81 6.24 57.27 -13.93
N SER A 82 7.23 56.83 -14.72
CA SER A 82 8.49 57.56 -14.90
C SER A 82 8.29 58.97 -15.49
N HIS A 83 7.27 59.15 -16.34
CA HIS A 83 6.90 60.46 -16.90
C HIS A 83 6.42 61.45 -15.82
N TYR A 84 5.85 60.91 -14.76
CA TYR A 84 5.31 61.66 -13.63
C TYR A 84 6.29 61.78 -12.46
N GLY A 85 7.52 61.26 -12.57
CA GLY A 85 8.55 61.36 -11.53
C GLY A 85 8.43 60.32 -10.41
N PHE A 86 7.69 59.23 -10.64
CA PHE A 86 7.60 58.10 -9.72
C PHE A 86 8.41 56.91 -10.24
N GLU A 87 9.17 56.31 -9.34
CA GLU A 87 9.93 55.07 -9.54
C GLU A 87 9.16 53.92 -8.86
N ILE A 88 8.98 52.82 -9.59
CA ILE A 88 8.39 51.58 -9.04
C ILE A 88 9.54 50.76 -8.48
N VAL A 89 9.51 50.49 -7.18
CA VAL A 89 10.57 49.74 -6.49
C VAL A 89 10.35 48.25 -6.66
N GLN A 90 9.09 47.80 -6.49
CA GLN A 90 8.74 46.39 -6.62
C GLN A 90 7.23 46.22 -6.78
N THR A 91 6.83 45.29 -7.64
CA THR A 91 5.43 44.82 -7.73
C THR A 91 5.34 43.37 -7.29
N LEU A 92 4.40 43.04 -6.39
CA LEU A 92 4.14 41.67 -5.95
C LEU A 92 2.65 41.35 -6.04
N ILE A 93 2.35 40.16 -6.55
CA ILE A 93 1.03 39.54 -6.41
C ILE A 93 1.05 38.73 -5.12
N VAL A 94 0.35 39.24 -4.11
CA VAL A 94 0.29 38.67 -2.77
C VAL A 94 -0.54 37.40 -2.78
N ASP A 95 -1.75 37.48 -3.35
CA ASP A 95 -2.63 36.33 -3.41
C ASP A 95 -3.59 36.39 -4.62
N ILE A 96 -4.12 35.23 -4.97
CA ILE A 96 -5.14 35.05 -6.01
C ILE A 96 -6.19 34.11 -5.41
N GLU A 97 -7.34 34.66 -5.07
CA GLU A 97 -8.41 33.91 -4.41
C GLU A 97 -9.55 33.65 -5.40
N PRO A 98 -9.81 32.39 -5.79
CA PRO A 98 -11.00 32.05 -6.55
C PRO A 98 -12.25 32.15 -5.67
N ASP A 99 -13.41 32.29 -6.32
CA ASP A 99 -14.71 32.27 -5.64
C ASP A 99 -14.88 31.00 -4.76
N GLU A 100 -15.55 31.15 -3.63
CA GLU A 100 -15.73 30.12 -2.61
C GLU A 100 -16.36 28.85 -3.18
N ARG A 101 -17.28 29.01 -4.15
CA ARG A 101 -17.91 27.87 -4.85
C ARG A 101 -16.88 27.03 -5.61
N VAL A 102 -15.98 27.68 -6.34
CA VAL A 102 -14.92 27.02 -7.12
C VAL A 102 -13.89 26.40 -6.18
N LYS A 103 -13.50 27.12 -5.13
CA LYS A 103 -12.58 26.63 -4.10
C LYS A 103 -13.07 25.33 -3.45
N ARG A 104 -14.36 25.26 -3.09
CA ARG A 104 -14.96 24.02 -2.55
C ARG A 104 -14.96 22.89 -3.56
N ALA A 105 -15.38 23.15 -4.80
CA ALA A 105 -15.42 22.14 -5.86
C ALA A 105 -14.02 21.57 -6.15
N MET A 106 -12.99 22.42 -6.23
CA MET A 106 -11.61 21.97 -6.39
C MET A 106 -11.13 21.13 -5.22
N ASN A 107 -11.46 21.53 -3.99
CA ASN A 107 -11.10 20.75 -2.80
C ASN A 107 -11.77 19.38 -2.80
N GLU A 108 -13.03 19.29 -3.22
CA GLU A 108 -13.77 18.02 -3.36
C GLU A 108 -13.14 17.13 -4.45
N ILE A 109 -12.82 17.69 -5.62
CA ILE A 109 -12.16 16.95 -6.71
C ILE A 109 -10.80 16.42 -6.27
N ASN A 110 -10.00 17.24 -5.59
CA ASN A 110 -8.68 16.83 -5.09
C ASN A 110 -8.80 15.78 -3.99
N ALA A 111 -9.77 15.93 -3.08
CA ALA A 111 -10.04 14.92 -2.05
C ALA A 111 -10.48 13.59 -2.67
N ALA A 112 -11.37 13.61 -3.68
CA ALA A 112 -11.82 12.43 -4.40
C ALA A 112 -10.69 11.77 -5.19
N ALA A 113 -9.83 12.55 -5.87
CA ALA A 113 -8.66 12.04 -6.58
C ALA A 113 -7.69 11.34 -5.63
N ARG A 114 -7.38 11.97 -4.48
CA ARG A 114 -6.55 11.36 -3.42
C ARG A 114 -7.19 10.09 -2.86
N MET A 115 -8.49 10.10 -2.62
CA MET A 115 -9.23 8.94 -2.14
C MET A 115 -9.18 7.79 -3.16
N ARG A 116 -9.29 8.08 -4.46
CA ARG A 116 -9.20 7.07 -5.52
C ARG A 116 -7.82 6.42 -5.56
N VAL A 117 -6.75 7.19 -5.44
CA VAL A 117 -5.38 6.66 -5.37
C VAL A 117 -5.22 5.78 -4.14
N ALA A 118 -5.62 6.26 -2.96
CA ALA A 118 -5.56 5.48 -1.73
C ALA A 118 -6.39 4.18 -1.79
N ALA A 119 -7.57 4.23 -2.40
CA ALA A 119 -8.42 3.05 -2.58
C ALA A 119 -7.78 2.02 -3.52
N ASN A 120 -7.14 2.45 -4.61
CA ASN A 120 -6.43 1.57 -5.53
C ASN A 120 -5.23 0.90 -4.86
N GLU A 121 -4.41 1.67 -4.15
CA GLU A 121 -3.26 1.13 -3.40
C GLU A 121 -3.70 0.14 -2.32
N LYS A 122 -4.80 0.45 -1.61
CA LYS A 122 -5.37 -0.48 -0.63
C LYS A 122 -5.89 -1.76 -1.27
N ALA A 123 -6.59 -1.66 -2.40
CA ALA A 123 -7.07 -2.83 -3.13
C ALA A 123 -5.91 -3.71 -3.64
N GLU A 124 -4.83 -3.09 -4.10
CA GLU A 124 -3.62 -3.81 -4.53
C GLU A 124 -2.92 -4.48 -3.33
N ALA A 125 -2.81 -3.80 -2.20
CA ALA A 125 -2.27 -4.36 -0.96
C ALA A 125 -3.10 -5.56 -0.47
N GLU A 126 -4.43 -5.47 -0.49
CA GLU A 126 -5.33 -6.57 -0.12
C GLU A 126 -5.15 -7.77 -1.05
N LYS A 127 -5.03 -7.54 -2.36
CA LYS A 127 -4.77 -8.60 -3.35
C LYS A 127 -3.44 -9.31 -3.07
N ILE A 128 -2.36 -8.55 -2.86
CA ILE A 128 -1.04 -9.11 -2.57
C ILE A 128 -1.09 -9.95 -1.28
N LEU A 129 -1.73 -9.42 -0.25
CA LEU A 129 -1.87 -10.10 1.05
C LEU A 129 -2.68 -11.40 0.93
N GLN A 130 -3.74 -11.42 0.13
CA GLN A 130 -4.52 -12.64 -0.12
C GLN A 130 -3.70 -13.69 -0.88
N ILE A 131 -2.97 -13.29 -1.91
CA ILE A 131 -2.09 -14.20 -2.68
C ILE A 131 -1.01 -14.78 -1.76
N LYS A 132 -0.33 -13.93 -0.98
CA LYS A 132 0.73 -14.37 -0.07
C LYS A 132 0.23 -15.32 1.02
N ARG A 133 -0.98 -15.11 1.52
CA ARG A 133 -1.63 -16.08 2.44
C ARG A 133 -1.87 -17.43 1.76
N ALA A 134 -2.41 -17.42 0.53
CA ALA A 134 -2.66 -18.65 -0.21
C ALA A 134 -1.37 -19.41 -0.56
N GLU A 135 -0.30 -18.68 -0.94
CA GLU A 135 1.04 -19.24 -1.16
C GLU A 135 1.60 -19.86 0.12
N GLY A 136 1.53 -19.15 1.25
CA GLY A 136 1.99 -19.65 2.55
C GLY A 136 1.23 -20.89 3.01
N ASP A 137 -0.09 -20.95 2.81
CA ASP A 137 -0.90 -22.13 3.13
C ASP A 137 -0.53 -23.34 2.25
N ALA A 138 -0.28 -23.11 0.96
CA ALA A 138 0.14 -24.17 0.04
C ALA A 138 1.54 -24.70 0.40
N GLU A 139 2.49 -23.81 0.66
CA GLU A 139 3.85 -24.16 1.07
C GLU A 139 3.87 -24.88 2.41
N SER A 140 3.07 -24.43 3.38
CA SER A 140 2.93 -25.09 4.68
C SER A 140 2.44 -26.54 4.54
N LYS A 141 1.39 -26.76 3.74
CA LYS A 141 0.87 -28.11 3.47
C LYS A 141 1.90 -28.99 2.76
N TYR A 142 2.65 -28.42 1.81
CA TYR A 142 3.70 -29.15 1.09
C TYR A 142 4.83 -29.57 2.03
N LEU A 143 5.33 -28.66 2.87
CA LEU A 143 6.38 -28.94 3.85
C LEU A 143 5.90 -29.95 4.91
N ALA A 144 4.65 -29.85 5.35
CA ALA A 144 4.06 -30.83 6.26
C ALA A 144 4.01 -32.23 5.63
N GLY A 145 3.57 -32.35 4.38
CA GLY A 145 3.57 -33.61 3.64
C GLY A 145 4.98 -34.19 3.45
N LEU A 146 5.96 -33.36 3.11
CA LEU A 146 7.36 -33.76 3.00
C LEU A 146 7.93 -34.23 4.35
N GLY A 147 7.56 -33.54 5.43
CA GLY A 147 7.92 -33.92 6.80
C GLY A 147 7.41 -35.30 7.15
N ILE A 148 6.13 -35.60 6.87
CA ILE A 148 5.54 -36.93 7.11
C ILE A 148 6.25 -38.01 6.28
N ALA A 149 6.54 -37.75 5.00
CA ALA A 149 7.23 -38.71 4.14
C ALA A 149 8.65 -39.01 4.65
N ARG A 150 9.42 -37.97 5.00
CA ARG A 150 10.75 -38.12 5.60
C ARG A 150 10.72 -38.84 6.95
N GLN A 151 9.74 -38.52 7.79
CA GLN A 151 9.53 -39.21 9.06
C GLN A 151 9.26 -40.70 8.84
N ARG A 152 8.36 -41.05 7.90
CA ARG A 152 8.09 -42.46 7.55
C ARG A 152 9.34 -43.18 7.06
N GLN A 153 10.12 -42.54 6.19
CA GLN A 153 11.37 -43.11 5.70
C GLN A 153 12.36 -43.38 6.84
N ALA A 154 12.57 -42.41 7.73
CA ALA A 154 13.45 -42.56 8.89
C ALA A 154 13.00 -43.68 9.85
N ILE A 155 11.70 -43.86 10.04
CA ILE A 155 11.15 -44.98 10.83
C ILE A 155 11.47 -46.32 10.17
N VAL A 156 11.24 -46.46 8.86
CA VAL A 156 11.52 -47.70 8.11
C VAL A 156 13.01 -48.04 8.15
N ASP A 157 13.87 -47.05 7.93
CA ASP A 157 15.33 -47.24 7.97
C ASP A 157 15.80 -47.63 9.39
N GLY A 158 15.29 -46.97 10.43
CA GLY A 158 15.58 -47.31 11.82
C GLY A 158 15.11 -48.71 12.22
N LEU A 159 13.93 -49.14 11.76
CA LEU A 159 13.43 -50.50 11.95
C LEU A 159 14.31 -51.53 11.22
N ARG A 160 14.71 -51.25 9.98
CA ARG A 160 15.62 -52.13 9.21
C ARG A 160 16.93 -52.34 9.96
N ASP A 161 17.55 -51.27 10.42
CA ASP A 161 18.82 -51.33 11.14
C ASP A 161 18.68 -52.07 12.47
N SER A 162 17.56 -51.88 13.17
CA SER A 162 17.22 -52.63 14.40
C SER A 162 17.06 -54.13 14.14
N VAL A 163 16.39 -54.52 13.04
CA VAL A 163 16.22 -55.93 12.64
C VAL A 163 17.58 -56.58 12.31
N LEU A 164 18.45 -55.88 11.57
CA LEU A 164 19.79 -56.38 11.23
C LEU A 164 20.68 -56.55 12.46
N ALA A 165 20.68 -55.57 13.37
CA ALA A 165 21.44 -55.63 14.61
C ALA A 165 20.99 -56.78 15.52
N PHE A 166 19.67 -57.01 15.62
CA PHE A 166 19.13 -58.10 16.44
C PHE A 166 19.43 -59.48 15.83
N SER A 167 19.27 -59.63 14.51
CA SER A 167 19.57 -60.88 13.80
C SER A 167 21.05 -61.27 13.87
N SER A 168 21.95 -60.30 14.03
CA SER A 168 23.41 -60.53 14.06
C SER A 168 23.91 -60.91 15.45
N ASN A 169 23.26 -60.41 16.52
CA ASN A 169 23.71 -60.56 17.91
C ASN A 169 23.05 -61.73 18.66
N VAL A 170 21.98 -62.32 18.12
CA VAL A 170 21.26 -63.45 18.75
C VAL A 170 21.25 -64.66 17.80
N PRO A 171 22.00 -65.75 18.10
CA PRO A 171 22.01 -66.93 17.23
C PRO A 171 20.68 -67.69 17.31
N GLY A 172 20.03 -67.92 16.17
CA GLY A 172 18.88 -68.84 16.03
C GLY A 172 17.51 -68.19 15.81
N THR A 173 17.41 -66.86 15.75
CA THR A 173 16.14 -66.16 15.46
C THR A 173 15.92 -65.95 13.96
N SER A 174 14.71 -66.26 13.48
CA SER A 174 14.31 -65.97 12.09
C SER A 174 13.91 -64.50 11.95
N SER A 175 14.09 -63.90 10.75
CA SER A 175 13.58 -62.56 10.42
C SER A 175 12.08 -62.41 10.73
N LYS A 176 11.33 -63.53 10.73
CA LYS A 176 9.92 -63.58 11.09
C LYS A 176 9.65 -63.32 12.57
N ASP A 177 10.45 -63.90 13.47
CA ASP A 177 10.27 -63.74 14.92
C ASP A 177 10.55 -62.30 15.37
N VAL A 178 11.53 -61.65 14.72
CA VAL A 178 11.86 -60.23 14.97
C VAL A 178 10.74 -59.32 14.48
N MET A 179 10.16 -59.61 13.31
CA MET A 179 9.02 -58.85 12.79
C MET A 179 7.79 -58.99 13.69
N ASP A 180 7.51 -60.19 14.19
CA ASP A 180 6.39 -60.44 15.11
C ASP A 180 6.56 -59.66 16.43
N MET A 181 7.79 -59.57 16.98
CA MET A 181 8.07 -58.75 18.16
C MET A 181 7.93 -57.24 17.89
N VAL A 182 8.35 -56.76 16.72
CA VAL A 182 8.17 -55.35 16.30
C VAL A 182 6.69 -55.00 16.18
N LEU A 183 5.87 -55.88 15.60
CA LEU A 183 4.43 -55.67 15.46
C LEU A 183 3.73 -55.59 16.83
N VAL A 184 4.12 -56.46 17.78
CA VAL A 184 3.60 -56.42 19.16
C VAL A 184 4.00 -55.12 19.87
N THR A 185 5.24 -54.65 19.69
CA THR A 185 5.71 -53.40 20.29
C THR A 185 4.97 -52.19 19.71
N GLN A 186 4.82 -52.14 18.38
CA GLN A 186 4.07 -51.08 17.69
C GLN A 186 2.59 -51.07 18.11
N TYR A 187 1.98 -52.24 18.32
CA TYR A 187 0.63 -52.36 18.86
C TYR A 187 0.51 -51.73 20.26
N PHE A 188 1.47 -51.98 21.16
CA PHE A 188 1.46 -51.35 22.48
C PHE A 188 1.74 -49.85 22.44
N ASP A 189 2.64 -49.39 21.57
CA ASP A 189 2.92 -47.96 21.40
C ASP A 189 1.73 -47.19 20.82
N THR A 190 1.05 -47.75 19.82
CA THR A 190 -0.20 -47.17 19.30
C THR A 190 -1.30 -47.13 20.36
N MET A 191 -1.44 -48.18 21.18
CA MET A 191 -2.36 -48.16 22.32
C MET A 191 -2.00 -47.07 23.34
N LYS A 192 -0.70 -46.85 23.62
CA LYS A 192 -0.22 -45.80 24.50
C LYS A 192 -0.52 -44.41 23.95
N GLU A 193 -0.33 -44.19 22.65
CA GLU A 193 -0.62 -42.91 21.98
C GLU A 193 -2.12 -42.61 21.95
N ILE A 194 -2.96 -43.61 21.66
CA ILE A 194 -4.43 -43.51 21.76
C ILE A 194 -4.85 -43.18 23.19
N GLY A 195 -4.23 -43.82 24.19
CA GLY A 195 -4.47 -43.54 25.60
C GLY A 195 -4.06 -42.13 26.02
N ALA A 196 -2.96 -41.60 25.47
CA ALA A 196 -2.44 -40.27 25.78
C ALA A 196 -3.18 -39.14 25.04
N SER A 197 -3.68 -39.39 23.84
CA SER A 197 -4.45 -38.43 23.03
C SER A 197 -5.95 -38.38 23.41
N SER A 198 -6.38 -39.21 24.36
CA SER A 198 -7.77 -39.34 24.78
C SER A 198 -8.26 -38.13 25.57
N LYS A 199 -8.87 -37.18 24.85
CA LYS A 199 -9.86 -36.27 25.44
C LYS A 199 -11.31 -36.59 25.06
N THR A 200 -11.59 -37.48 24.09
CA THR A 200 -12.98 -37.60 23.60
C THR A 200 -13.50 -38.94 23.09
N ASN A 201 -12.71 -40.00 22.84
CA ASN A 201 -13.28 -41.27 22.32
C ASN A 201 -12.83 -42.50 23.13
N SER A 202 -13.78 -43.17 23.81
CA SER A 202 -13.56 -44.48 24.42
C SER A 202 -13.57 -45.57 23.35
N VAL A 203 -12.39 -46.05 22.94
CA VAL A 203 -12.25 -47.18 22.01
C VAL A 203 -12.12 -48.48 22.81
N PHE A 204 -13.09 -49.39 22.69
CA PHE A 204 -13.09 -50.68 23.39
C PHE A 204 -12.26 -51.68 22.59
N ILE A 205 -11.07 -52.05 23.08
CA ILE A 205 -10.17 -53.00 22.42
C ILE A 205 -10.26 -54.35 23.17
N PRO A 206 -10.80 -55.41 22.56
CA PRO A 206 -10.80 -56.74 23.17
C PRO A 206 -9.36 -57.24 23.28
N HIS A 207 -8.90 -57.51 24.51
CA HIS A 207 -7.55 -58.00 24.80
C HIS A 207 -7.64 -59.44 25.30
N GLY A 208 -7.10 -60.36 24.51
CA GLY A 208 -6.98 -61.77 24.86
C GLY A 208 -5.73 -62.39 24.20
N PRO A 209 -5.12 -63.45 24.76
CA PRO A 209 -3.88 -64.04 24.24
C PRO A 209 -3.95 -64.53 22.78
N GLY A 210 -5.15 -64.72 22.24
CA GLY A 210 -5.39 -65.13 20.85
C GLY A 210 -5.46 -63.99 19.83
N VAL A 211 -5.59 -62.73 20.26
CA VAL A 211 -5.92 -61.60 19.35
C VAL A 211 -4.79 -61.31 18.36
N VAL A 212 -3.52 -61.45 18.76
CA VAL A 212 -2.40 -61.28 17.82
C VAL A 212 -2.40 -62.38 16.74
N ARG A 213 -2.79 -63.60 17.11
CA ARG A 213 -2.89 -64.74 16.19
C ARG A 213 -4.09 -64.58 15.25
N ASP A 214 -5.21 -64.08 15.76
CA ASP A 214 -6.44 -63.83 14.98
C ASP A 214 -6.27 -62.64 14.03
N VAL A 215 -5.59 -61.55 14.46
CA VAL A 215 -5.25 -60.43 13.57
C VAL A 215 -4.26 -60.89 12.49
N ALA A 216 -3.25 -61.67 12.85
CA ALA A 216 -2.32 -62.24 11.86
C ALA A 216 -3.01 -63.21 10.89
N SER A 217 -3.99 -64.01 11.35
CA SER A 217 -4.75 -64.90 10.47
C SER A 217 -5.69 -64.11 9.56
N GLN A 218 -6.38 -63.08 10.06
CA GLN A 218 -7.28 -62.24 9.26
C GLN A 218 -6.53 -61.44 8.19
N ILE A 219 -5.32 -60.95 8.48
CA ILE A 219 -4.47 -60.29 7.47
C ILE A 219 -4.03 -61.30 6.39
N ARG A 220 -3.67 -62.53 6.79
CA ARG A 220 -3.28 -63.59 5.85
C ARG A 220 -4.44 -64.05 4.98
N ASP A 221 -5.63 -64.25 5.56
CA ASP A 221 -6.82 -64.68 4.83
C ASP A 221 -7.33 -63.57 3.90
N GLY A 222 -7.24 -62.30 4.32
CA GLY A 222 -7.52 -61.14 3.47
C GLY A 222 -6.59 -61.06 2.25
N PHE A 223 -5.31 -61.40 2.41
CA PHE A 223 -4.35 -61.47 1.29
C PHE A 223 -4.64 -62.64 0.34
N ILE A 224 -5.11 -63.79 0.84
CA ILE A 224 -5.48 -64.95 0.01
C ILE A 224 -6.78 -64.66 -0.75
N GLN A 225 -7.76 -64.01 -0.12
CA GLN A 225 -9.02 -63.65 -0.75
C GLN A 225 -8.85 -62.59 -1.84
N ALA A 226 -7.88 -61.69 -1.70
CA ALA A 226 -7.52 -60.70 -2.73
C ALA A 226 -6.78 -61.33 -3.94
N ASN A 227 -6.23 -62.53 -3.81
CA ASN A 227 -5.47 -63.22 -4.87
C ASN A 227 -6.31 -64.26 -5.64
N VAL A 228 -7.58 -64.46 -5.26
CA VAL A 228 -8.53 -65.39 -5.91
C VAL A 228 -9.61 -64.63 -6.72
N ASN A 229 -9.48 -63.31 -6.85
CA ASN A 229 -10.21 -62.49 -7.81
C ASN A 229 -9.26 -61.81 -8.79
#